data_AF-H9M900-F1
#
_entry.id   AF-H9M900-F1
#
_cell.length_a   1.000
_cell.length_b   1.000
_cell.length_c   1.000
_cell.angle_alpha   90.00
_cell.angle_beta   90.00
_cell.angle_gamma   90.00
#
_symmetry.space_group_name_H-M   'P 1'
#
loop_
_entity.id
_entity.type
_entity.pdbx_description
1 polymer ?
#
loop_
_entity_poly.entity_id
_entity_poly.type
_entity_poly.pdbx_seq_one_letter_code
_entity_poly.pdbx_strand_id
1 'polypeptide(L)'
;VLKSIGSLRPKIVTVVEHEANHNGPVFLDRFVEALHYYSTMFDSLEACNVLPNSMEKFLAELYIQKEICNIVACEGRYRIERHETLSHWRIRLGRAGFRPSHLGSNAFKQARMLLTLFSGEGYTVEENNGSLTLGWHSRPLIAASAWQGS
;
A
#
# COMPACT_ATOMS: atom_id res chain seq x y z
N VAL A 1 15.66 12.08 0.53
CA VAL A 1 14.98 11.38 -0.58
C VAL A 1 14.00 12.29 -1.31
N LEU A 2 12.84 12.67 -0.76
CA LEU A 2 11.84 13.48 -1.50
C LEU A 2 12.39 14.81 -2.07
N LYS A 3 13.21 15.55 -1.31
CA LYS A 3 13.90 16.75 -1.83
C LYS A 3 14.83 16.45 -3.01
N SER A 4 15.55 15.33 -2.94
CA SER A 4 16.44 14.86 -4.02
C SER A 4 15.63 14.48 -5.26
N ILE A 5 14.49 13.80 -5.08
CA ILE A 5 13.55 13.51 -6.18
C ILE A 5 13.04 14.83 -6.79
N GLY A 6 12.66 15.81 -5.97
CA GLY A 6 12.24 17.14 -6.44
C GLY A 6 13.30 17.86 -7.27
N SER A 7 14.58 17.72 -6.91
CA SER A 7 15.69 18.35 -7.68
C SER A 7 15.85 17.81 -9.10
N LEU A 8 15.33 16.62 -9.40
CA LEU A 8 15.29 16.05 -10.75
C LEU A 8 14.20 16.68 -11.63
N ARG A 9 13.34 17.53 -11.06
CA ARG A 9 12.18 18.17 -11.72
C ARG A 9 11.28 17.16 -12.45
N PRO A 10 10.82 16.10 -11.77
CA PRO A 10 9.97 15.10 -12.40
C PRO A 10 8.63 15.72 -12.81
N LYS A 11 8.13 15.36 -14.00
CA LYS A 11 6.78 15.75 -14.42
C LYS A 11 5.71 15.12 -13.52
N ILE A 12 5.87 13.83 -13.21
CA ILE A 12 5.01 13.06 -12.33
C ILE A 12 5.87 12.13 -11.47
N VAL A 13 5.48 11.98 -10.22
CA VAL A 13 5.94 10.95 -9.27
C VAL A 13 4.71 10.12 -8.89
N THR A 14 4.80 8.81 -9.00
CA THR A 14 3.78 7.88 -8.51
C THR A 14 4.27 7.19 -7.26
N VAL A 15 3.41 7.07 -6.26
CA VAL A 15 3.68 6.37 -4.99
C VAL A 15 2.64 5.28 -4.83
N VAL A 16 3.10 4.05 -4.63
CA VAL A 16 2.28 2.87 -4.36
C VAL A 16 2.77 2.27 -3.05
N GLU A 17 1.93 2.25 -2.03
CA GLU A 17 2.33 1.95 -0.65
C GLU A 17 1.24 1.17 0.09
N HIS A 18 1.64 0.48 1.15
CA HIS A 18 0.72 -0.19 2.06
C HIS A 18 -0.16 0.83 2.78
N GLU A 19 -1.48 0.63 2.75
CA GLU A 19 -2.44 1.47 3.46
C GLU A 19 -2.61 0.99 4.90
N ALA A 20 -1.54 1.15 5.70
CA ALA A 20 -1.50 0.72 7.10
C ALA A 20 -0.67 1.68 7.96
N ASN A 21 -0.97 1.76 9.26
CA ASN A 21 -0.21 2.59 10.20
C ASN A 21 0.80 1.77 11.03
N HIS A 22 1.85 1.26 10.39
CA HIS A 22 2.92 0.50 11.06
C HIS A 22 4.10 1.37 11.50
N ASN A 23 3.99 2.70 11.43
CA ASN A 23 5.06 3.61 11.86
C ASN A 23 4.82 4.30 13.22
N GLY A 24 3.73 3.96 13.93
CA GLY A 24 3.41 4.52 15.24
C GLY A 24 4.51 4.28 16.31
N PRO A 25 4.62 5.15 17.34
CA PRO A 25 5.65 5.03 18.38
C PRO A 25 5.37 3.89 19.37
N VAL A 26 4.10 3.57 19.61
CA VAL A 26 3.66 2.55 20.58
C VAL A 26 3.65 1.17 19.94
N PHE A 27 4.33 0.20 20.55
CA PHE A 27 4.41 -1.17 20.04
C PHE A 27 3.04 -1.85 19.94
N LEU A 28 2.22 -1.77 21.00
CA LEU A 28 0.93 -2.45 21.05
C LEU A 28 0.00 -1.99 19.92
N ASP A 29 -0.05 -0.69 19.64
CA ASP A 29 -0.86 -0.14 18.54
C ASP A 29 -0.40 -0.68 17.19
N ARG A 30 0.92 -0.72 16.95
CA ARG A 30 1.47 -1.30 15.72
C ARG A 30 1.19 -2.80 15.59
N PHE A 31 1.27 -3.54 16.69
CA PHE A 31 1.00 -4.98 16.69
C PHE A 31 -0.46 -5.27 16.35
N VAL A 32 -1.40 -4.54 16.97
CA VAL A 32 -2.83 -4.68 16.69
C VAL A 32 -3.16 -4.30 15.25
N GLU A 33 -2.59 -3.18 14.77
CA GLU A 33 -2.75 -2.76 13.38
C GLU A 33 -2.20 -3.81 12.40
N ALA A 34 -0.99 -4.31 12.63
CA ALA A 34 -0.36 -5.34 11.80
C ALA A 34 -1.17 -6.63 11.80
N LEU A 35 -1.69 -7.05 12.95
CA LEU A 35 -2.56 -8.23 13.03
C LEU A 35 -3.78 -8.06 12.13
N HIS A 36 -4.50 -6.94 12.23
CA HIS A 36 -5.67 -6.69 11.40
C HIS A 36 -5.34 -6.57 9.91
N TYR A 37 -4.27 -5.84 9.58
CA TYR A 37 -3.84 -5.63 8.20
C TYR A 37 -3.43 -6.95 7.54
N TYR A 38 -2.53 -7.71 8.17
CA TYR A 38 -2.04 -8.95 7.60
C TYR A 38 -3.06 -10.08 7.65
N SER A 39 -3.96 -10.15 8.64
CA SER A 39 -5.11 -11.06 8.56
C SER A 39 -5.94 -10.81 7.31
N THR A 40 -6.16 -9.53 6.96
CA THR A 40 -6.90 -9.15 5.73
C THR A 40 -6.11 -9.55 4.46
N MET A 41 -4.79 -9.36 4.45
CA MET A 41 -3.92 -9.77 3.33
C MET A 41 -3.88 -11.29 3.13
N PHE A 42 -3.81 -12.07 4.22
CA PHE A 42 -3.82 -13.54 4.13
C PHE A 42 -5.17 -14.06 3.64
N ASP A 43 -6.28 -13.51 4.14
CA ASP A 43 -7.63 -13.83 3.66
C ASP A 43 -7.76 -13.55 2.15
N SER A 44 -7.22 -12.42 1.68
CA SER A 44 -7.22 -12.06 0.26
C SER A 44 -6.31 -12.95 -0.61
N LEU A 45 -5.22 -13.49 -0.04
CA LEU A 45 -4.33 -14.45 -0.72
C LEU A 45 -4.95 -15.85 -0.80
N GLU A 46 -5.68 -16.27 0.24
CA GLU A 46 -6.38 -17.56 0.25
C GLU A 46 -7.55 -17.59 -0.74
N ALA A 47 -8.24 -16.47 -0.91
CA ALA A 47 -9.34 -16.35 -1.86
C ALA A 47 -8.89 -16.24 -3.33
N CYS A 48 -7.61 -15.99 -3.60
CA CYS A 48 -7.10 -16.00 -4.97
C CYS A 48 -7.06 -17.43 -5.52
N ASN A 49 -7.56 -17.62 -6.74
CA ASN A 49 -7.51 -18.90 -7.49
C ASN A 49 -6.09 -19.26 -7.97
N VAL A 50 -5.10 -19.14 -7.11
CA VAL A 50 -3.74 -19.62 -7.36
C VAL A 50 -3.70 -21.10 -7.01
N LEU A 51 -2.95 -21.89 -7.80
CA LEU A 51 -2.77 -23.31 -7.54
C LEU A 51 -2.28 -23.51 -6.09
N PRO A 52 -2.84 -24.47 -5.34
CA PRO A 52 -2.28 -24.85 -4.05
C PRO A 52 -0.79 -25.16 -4.17
N ASN A 53 0.02 -24.59 -3.27
CA ASN A 53 1.48 -24.72 -3.27
C ASN A 53 2.21 -24.15 -4.51
N SER A 54 1.63 -23.16 -5.19
CA SER A 54 2.35 -22.45 -6.25
C SER A 54 3.54 -21.67 -5.67
N MET A 55 4.55 -21.47 -6.52
CA MET A 55 5.73 -20.67 -6.16
C MET A 55 5.36 -19.21 -5.86
N GLU A 56 4.38 -18.66 -6.58
CA GLU A 56 3.89 -17.30 -6.38
C GLU A 56 3.27 -17.12 -4.99
N LYS A 57 2.43 -18.08 -4.55
CA LYS A 57 1.83 -18.05 -3.21
C LYS A 57 2.90 -18.13 -2.13
N PHE A 58 3.85 -19.06 -2.27
CA PHE A 58 4.97 -19.19 -1.32
C PHE A 58 5.81 -17.91 -1.22
N LEU A 59 6.13 -17.27 -2.36
CA LEU A 59 6.91 -16.03 -2.37
C LEU A 59 6.15 -14.86 -1.74
N ALA A 60 4.83 -14.78 -1.96
CA ALA A 60 3.98 -13.77 -1.34
C ALA A 60 3.92 -13.94 0.19
N GLU A 61 3.71 -15.17 0.67
CA GLU A 61 3.69 -15.48 2.11
C GLU A 61 5.05 -15.20 2.77
N LEU A 62 6.16 -15.58 2.11
CA LEU A 62 7.51 -15.31 2.61
C LEU A 62 7.82 -13.80 2.67
N TYR A 63 7.32 -13.02 1.70
CA TYR A 63 7.45 -11.57 1.71
C TYR A 63 6.71 -10.97 2.91
N ILE A 64 5.43 -11.32 3.07
CA ILE A 64 4.59 -10.85 4.19
C ILE A 64 5.20 -11.26 5.55
N GLN A 65 5.70 -12.49 5.68
CA GLN A 65 6.34 -12.96 6.90
C GLN A 65 7.53 -12.06 7.31
N LYS A 66 8.38 -11.68 6.35
CA LYS A 66 9.53 -10.80 6.61
C LYS A 66 9.09 -9.43 7.11
N GLU A 67 8.03 -8.87 6.53
CA GLU A 67 7.50 -7.58 6.98
C GLU A 67 6.95 -7.66 8.40
N ILE A 68 6.12 -8.67 8.70
CA ILE A 68 5.58 -8.91 10.04
C ILE A 68 6.71 -9.04 11.06
N CYS A 69 7.72 -9.85 10.77
CA CYS A 69 8.87 -10.03 11.64
C CYS A 69 9.59 -8.69 11.88
N ASN A 70 9.77 -7.85 10.87
CA ASN A 70 10.43 -6.56 11.05
C ASN A 70 9.57 -5.56 11.85
N ILE A 71 8.26 -5.50 11.59
CA ILE A 71 7.33 -4.60 12.28
C ILE A 71 7.22 -4.94 13.77
N VAL A 72 7.16 -6.24 14.10
CA VAL A 72 6.90 -6.74 15.46
C VAL A 72 8.20 -6.94 16.26
N ALA A 73 9.23 -7.53 15.67
CA ALA A 73 10.41 -7.96 16.43
C ALA A 73 11.57 -6.94 16.43
N CYS A 74 11.53 -5.91 15.58
CA CYS A 74 12.61 -4.92 15.49
C CYS A 74 12.18 -3.55 16.04
N GLU A 75 13.17 -2.76 16.49
CA GLU A 75 12.97 -1.39 16.96
C GLU A 75 14.08 -0.45 16.48
N GLY A 76 13.83 0.85 16.62
CA GLY A 76 14.78 1.90 16.27
C GLY A 76 15.26 1.78 14.82
N ARG A 77 16.57 1.84 14.60
CA ARG A 77 17.18 1.73 13.26
C ARG A 77 17.04 0.36 12.59
N TYR A 78 16.76 -0.69 13.36
CA TYR A 78 16.61 -2.05 12.85
C TYR A 78 15.20 -2.33 12.33
N ARG A 79 14.22 -1.50 12.74
CA ARG A 79 12.88 -1.50 12.16
C ARG A 79 12.87 -0.66 10.89
N ILE A 80 12.88 -1.37 9.76
CA ILE A 80 12.94 -0.85 8.40
C ILE A 80 11.51 -0.66 7.86
N GLU A 81 10.63 -1.62 8.12
CA GLU A 81 9.22 -1.59 7.71
C GLU A 81 8.43 -0.60 8.56
N ARG A 82 7.95 0.44 7.89
CA ARG A 82 7.38 1.66 8.47
C ARG A 82 6.25 2.18 7.61
N HIS A 83 5.31 1.30 7.28
CA HIS A 83 4.15 1.66 6.47
C HIS A 83 3.39 2.83 7.10
N GLU A 84 2.89 3.69 6.22
CA GLU A 84 2.12 4.87 6.58
C GLU A 84 0.95 5.00 5.61
N THR A 85 -0.19 5.44 6.13
CA THR A 85 -1.40 5.66 5.33
C THR A 85 -1.19 6.71 4.24
N LEU A 86 -2.04 6.68 3.22
CA LEU A 86 -2.08 7.67 2.15
C LEU A 86 -2.19 9.09 2.70
N SER A 87 -2.89 9.28 3.82
CA SER A 87 -3.01 10.57 4.48
C SER A 87 -1.66 11.11 4.98
N HIS A 88 -0.82 10.26 5.58
CA HIS A 88 0.54 10.62 6.00
C HIS A 88 1.44 10.88 4.79
N TRP A 89 1.35 10.05 3.75
CA TRP A 89 2.09 10.27 2.51
C TRP A 89 1.73 11.61 1.85
N ARG A 90 0.45 11.99 1.85
CA ARG A 90 -0.01 13.30 1.34
C ARG A 90 0.65 14.46 2.08
N ILE A 91 0.74 14.38 3.40
CA ILE A 91 1.40 15.39 4.23
C ILE A 91 2.90 15.46 3.90
N ARG A 92 3.58 14.31 3.81
CA ARG A 92 5.03 14.24 3.51
C ARG A 92 5.37 14.82 2.15
N LEU A 93 4.62 14.45 1.12
CA LEU A 93 4.82 14.91 -0.25
C LEU A 93 4.50 16.40 -0.39
N GLY A 94 3.41 16.87 0.23
CA GLY A 94 3.06 18.29 0.28
C GLY A 94 4.16 19.13 0.95
N ARG A 95 4.69 18.67 2.10
CA ARG A 95 5.83 19.33 2.78
C ARG A 95 7.10 19.35 1.94
N ALA A 96 7.26 18.43 1.00
CA ALA A 96 8.37 18.38 0.08
C ALA A 96 8.14 19.17 -1.22
N GLY A 97 7.01 19.86 -1.35
CA GLY A 97 6.69 20.73 -2.50
C GLY A 97 5.91 20.05 -3.62
N PHE A 98 5.62 18.75 -3.50
CA PHE A 98 4.83 18.04 -4.51
C PHE A 98 3.35 18.37 -4.39
N ARG A 99 2.67 18.48 -5.54
CA ARG A 99 1.23 18.74 -5.61
C ARG A 99 0.48 17.47 -6.03
N PRO A 100 -0.65 17.12 -5.39
CA PRO A 100 -1.45 15.98 -5.82
C PRO A 100 -1.86 16.11 -7.29
N SER A 101 -1.79 14.99 -8.03
CA SER A 101 -2.26 14.87 -9.40
C SER A 101 -3.25 13.72 -9.48
N HIS A 102 -4.33 13.90 -10.23
CA HIS A 102 -5.33 12.85 -10.39
C HIS A 102 -4.78 11.77 -11.32
N LEU A 103 -4.89 10.49 -10.90
CA LEU A 103 -4.57 9.35 -11.76
C LEU A 103 -5.52 9.26 -12.97
N GLY A 104 -6.70 9.87 -12.86
CA GLY A 104 -7.69 9.98 -13.91
C GLY A 104 -8.64 8.78 -13.99
N SER A 105 -9.81 9.00 -14.61
CA SER A 105 -10.89 8.01 -14.69
C SER A 105 -10.51 6.75 -15.48
N ASN A 106 -9.52 6.83 -16.37
CA ASN A 106 -9.02 5.67 -17.10
C ASN A 106 -8.26 4.69 -16.20
N ALA A 107 -7.46 5.19 -15.25
CA ALA A 107 -6.74 4.34 -14.30
C ALA A 107 -7.73 3.58 -13.40
N PHE A 108 -8.78 4.25 -12.92
CA PHE A 108 -9.87 3.62 -12.17
C PHE A 108 -10.58 2.52 -12.98
N LYS A 109 -10.93 2.80 -14.24
CA LYS A 109 -11.58 1.82 -15.13
C LYS A 109 -10.70 0.60 -15.39
N GLN A 110 -9.41 0.82 -15.64
CA GLN A 110 -8.43 -0.26 -15.84
C GLN A 110 -8.26 -1.11 -14.58
N ALA A 111 -8.11 -0.48 -13.41
CA ALA A 111 -8.02 -1.19 -12.14
C ALA A 111 -9.26 -2.05 -11.87
N ARG A 112 -10.46 -1.49 -12.09
CA ARG A 112 -11.72 -2.25 -11.98
C ARG A 112 -11.79 -3.41 -12.95
N MET A 113 -11.37 -3.20 -14.20
CA MET A 113 -11.34 -4.27 -15.21
C MET A 113 -10.41 -5.41 -14.81
N LEU A 114 -9.22 -5.10 -14.27
CA LEU A 114 -8.28 -6.11 -13.78
C LEU A 114 -8.89 -6.93 -12.64
N LEU A 115 -9.60 -6.30 -11.71
CA LEU A 115 -10.30 -7.04 -10.65
C LEU A 115 -11.35 -8.00 -11.23
N THR A 116 -12.12 -7.57 -12.24
CA THR A 116 -13.12 -8.44 -12.89
C THR A 116 -12.48 -9.63 -13.61
N LEU A 117 -11.27 -9.48 -14.13
CA LEU A 117 -10.60 -10.53 -14.93
C LEU A 117 -9.78 -11.51 -14.10
N PHE A 118 -9.17 -11.05 -13.01
CA PHE A 118 -8.11 -11.78 -12.33
C PHE A 118 -8.37 -12.02 -10.83
N SER A 119 -9.38 -11.39 -10.25
CA SER A 119 -9.63 -11.46 -8.81
C SER A 119 -10.86 -12.31 -8.50
N GLY A 120 -10.79 -13.10 -7.43
CA GLY A 120 -11.99 -13.70 -6.83
C GLY A 120 -12.92 -12.65 -6.22
N GLU A 121 -14.04 -13.09 -5.65
CA GLU A 121 -14.93 -12.20 -4.89
C GLU A 121 -14.19 -11.60 -3.69
N GLY A 122 -14.34 -10.29 -3.44
CA GLY A 122 -13.83 -9.63 -2.23
C GLY A 122 -12.91 -8.43 -2.48
N TYR A 123 -12.18 -8.38 -3.60
CA TYR A 123 -11.36 -7.21 -3.95
C TYR A 123 -12.23 -6.02 -4.39
N THR A 124 -11.83 -4.83 -3.98
CA THR A 124 -12.49 -3.56 -4.28
C THR A 124 -11.45 -2.52 -4.71
N VAL A 125 -11.84 -1.58 -5.57
CA VAL A 125 -11.04 -0.40 -5.89
C VAL A 125 -11.88 0.83 -5.64
N GLU A 126 -11.36 1.74 -4.84
CA GLU A 126 -11.97 3.02 -4.51
C GLU A 126 -11.12 4.18 -5.02
N GLU A 127 -11.77 5.23 -5.50
CA GLU A 127 -11.11 6.50 -5.82
C GLU A 127 -11.31 7.49 -4.66
N ASN A 128 -10.22 8.02 -4.13
CA ASN A 128 -10.25 9.02 -3.07
C ASN A 128 -9.32 10.19 -3.44
N ASN A 129 -9.90 11.36 -3.73
CA ASN A 129 -9.17 12.59 -4.05
C ASN A 129 -8.08 12.39 -5.11
N GLY A 130 -8.43 11.73 -6.22
CA GLY A 130 -7.53 11.46 -7.35
C GLY A 130 -6.50 10.35 -7.14
N SER A 131 -6.52 9.68 -5.98
CA SER A 131 -5.74 8.48 -5.67
C SER A 131 -6.63 7.23 -5.75
N LEU A 132 -6.03 6.07 -6.00
CA LEU A 132 -6.73 4.78 -6.02
C LEU A 132 -6.34 3.95 -4.81
N THR A 133 -7.30 3.24 -4.23
CA THR A 133 -7.07 2.33 -3.11
C THR A 133 -7.60 0.95 -3.47
N LEU A 134 -6.73 -0.05 -3.47
CA LEU A 134 -7.11 -1.46 -3.53
C LEU A 134 -7.46 -1.92 -2.12
N GLY A 135 -8.62 -2.53 -1.96
CA GLY A 135 -9.08 -3.09 -0.69
C GLY A 135 -9.61 -4.51 -0.82
N TRP A 136 -9.75 -5.17 0.31
CA TRP A 136 -10.36 -6.49 0.47
C TRP A 136 -11.49 -6.42 1.48
N HIS A 137 -12.71 -6.79 1.09
CA HIS A 137 -13.94 -6.59 1.86
C HIS A 137 -14.03 -5.17 2.46
N SER A 138 -13.76 -4.16 1.63
CA SER A 138 -13.73 -2.73 2.00
C SER A 138 -12.68 -2.31 3.03
N ARG A 139 -11.73 -3.18 3.41
CA ARG A 139 -10.53 -2.79 4.14
C ARG A 139 -9.43 -2.39 3.15
N PRO A 140 -8.90 -1.17 3.23
CA PRO A 140 -7.77 -0.74 2.39
C PRO A 140 -6.53 -1.60 2.59
N LEU A 141 -5.88 -1.96 1.49
CA LEU A 141 -4.63 -2.74 1.50
C LEU A 141 -3.48 -1.94 0.89
N ILE A 142 -3.67 -1.39 -0.31
CA ILE A 142 -2.64 -0.69 -1.07
C ILE A 142 -3.22 0.61 -1.62
N ALA A 143 -2.51 1.71 -1.45
CA ALA A 143 -2.85 3.00 -2.03
C ALA A 143 -1.88 3.37 -3.15
N ALA A 144 -2.42 3.85 -4.27
CA ALA A 144 -1.68 4.41 -5.39
C ALA A 144 -2.04 5.88 -5.58
N SER A 145 -1.03 6.76 -5.69
CA SER A 145 -1.22 8.20 -5.85
C SER A 145 -0.21 8.79 -6.82
N ALA A 146 -0.58 9.90 -7.49
CA ALA A 146 0.27 10.63 -8.40
C ALA A 146 0.50 12.08 -7.94
N TRP A 147 1.66 12.62 -8.28
CA TRP A 147 2.17 13.86 -7.74
C TRP A 147 2.96 14.63 -8.80
N GLN A 148 2.70 15.92 -8.98
CA GLN A 148 3.49 16.78 -9.85
C GLN A 148 4.65 17.40 -9.05
N GLY A 149 5.84 17.38 -9.64
CA GLY A 149 6.98 18.13 -9.13
C GLY A 149 6.74 19.63 -9.27
N SER A 150 7.20 20.41 -8.29
CA SER A 150 7.25 21.87 -8.34
C SER A 150 8.39 22.38 -9.19
#